data_AF-A0A3P6DMB1-F1
#
_entry.id   AF-A0A3P6DMB1-F1
#
_cell.length_a   1.000
_cell.length_b   1.000
_cell.length_c   1.000
_cell.angle_alpha   90.00
_cell.angle_beta   90.00
_cell.angle_gamma   90.00
#
_symmetry.space_group_name_H-M   'P 1'
#
loop_
_entity.id
_entity.type
_entity.pdbx_description
1 polymer ?
#
loop_
_entity_poly.entity_id
_entity_poly.type
_entity_poly.pdbx_seq_one_letter_code
_entity_poly.pdbx_strand_id
1 'polypeptide(L)' 'MGTRNIIRRESVLHSELEALRWAMENMFQHSTCQSFGTYCKDLIAMIKEPHAWPSFATELERIETL' A
#
# COMPACT_ATOMS: atom_id res chain seq x y z
N MET A 1 -7.63 28.79 -25.16
CA MET A 1 -7.82 27.37 -24.78
C MET A 1 -6.98 27.13 -23.55
N GLY A 2 -7.61 26.96 -22.38
CA GLY A 2 -6.92 26.87 -21.10
C GLY A 2 -6.83 25.42 -20.63
N THR A 3 -5.67 24.80 -20.77
CA THR A 3 -5.36 23.52 -20.12
C THR A 3 -5.15 23.79 -18.63
N ARG A 4 -6.17 23.51 -17.82
CA ARG A 4 -6.01 23.38 -16.38
C ARG A 4 -5.06 22.22 -16.11
N ASN A 5 -3.80 22.54 -15.81
CA ASN A 5 -2.87 21.62 -15.17
C ASN A 5 -3.38 21.33 -13.77
N ILE A 6 -4.34 20.41 -13.67
CA ILE A 6 -4.64 19.75 -12.41
C ILE A 6 -3.50 18.75 -12.24
N ILE A 7 -2.42 19.21 -11.60
CA ILE A 7 -1.48 18.29 -10.96
C ILE A 7 -2.36 17.52 -9.99
N ARG A 8 -2.78 16.32 -10.36
CA ARG A 8 -3.37 15.37 -9.41
C ARG A 8 -2.29 15.20 -8.36
N ARG A 9 -2.37 15.95 -7.26
CA ARG A 9 -1.63 15.60 -6.06
C ARG A 9 -2.11 14.19 -5.76
N GLU A 10 -1.23 13.20 -5.99
CA GLU A 10 -1.38 11.89 -5.38
C GLU A 10 -1.71 12.15 -3.91
N SER A 11 -2.77 11.52 -3.42
CA SER A 11 -3.16 11.70 -2.04
C SER A 11 -1.95 11.39 -1.16
N VAL A 12 -1.83 12.07 -0.02
CA VAL A 12 -0.73 11.82 0.93
C VAL A 12 -0.67 10.32 1.25
N LEU A 13 -1.84 9.68 1.38
CA LEU A 13 -2.00 8.24 1.53
C LEU A 13 -1.36 7.43 0.40
N HIS A 14 -1.54 7.84 -0.86
CA HIS A 14 -0.93 7.15 -2.00
C HIS A 14 0.59 7.22 -1.97
N SER A 15 1.16 8.39 -1.65
CA SER A 15 2.60 8.55 -1.51
C SER A 15 3.17 7.77 -0.31
N GLU A 16 2.43 7.68 0.80
CA GLU A 16 2.82 6.86 1.95
C GLU A 16 2.76 5.36 1.64
N LEU A 17 1.74 4.90 0.90
CA LEU A 17 1.65 3.51 0.45
C LEU A 17 2.78 3.14 -0.52
N GLU A 18 3.10 4.00 -1.47
CA GLU A 18 4.23 3.78 -2.39
C GLU A 18 5.57 3.78 -1.66
N ALA A 19 5.77 4.68 -0.68
CA ALA A 19 6.96 4.69 0.16
C ALA A 19 7.08 3.41 1.02
N LEU A 20 5.97 2.93 1.58
CA LEU A 20 5.91 1.69 2.33
C LEU A 20 6.23 0.48 1.44
N ARG A 21 5.65 0.42 0.23
CA ARG A 21 5.94 -0.62 -0.76
C ARG A 21 7.42 -0.64 -1.11
N TRP A 22 8.00 0.54 -1.38
CA TRP A 22 9.42 0.68 -1.69
C TRP A 22 10.31 0.21 -0.54
N ALA A 23 9.98 0.59 0.70
CA ALA A 23 10.72 0.15 1.88
C ALA A 23 10.67 -1.37 2.06
N MET A 24 9.49 -1.99 1.85
CA MET A 24 9.33 -3.44 1.90
C MET A 24 10.12 -4.15 0.79
N GLU A 25 10.08 -3.66 -0.44
CA GLU A 25 10.88 -4.19 -1.56
C GLU A 25 12.39 -4.07 -1.28
N ASN A 26 12.83 -2.96 -0.71
CA ASN A 26 14.23 -2.73 -0.35
C ASN A 26 14.70 -3.65 0.79
N MET A 27 13.91 -3.76 1.86
CA MET A 27 14.22 -4.65 2.99
C MET A 27 14.21 -6.13 2.58
N PHE A 28 13.37 -6.52 1.62
CA PHE A 28 13.38 -7.87 1.04
C PHE A 28 14.65 -8.13 0.23
N GLN A 29 15.17 -7.14 -0.50
CA GLN A 29 16.42 -7.29 -1.26
C GLN A 29 17.67 -7.34 -0.37
N HIS A 30 17.65 -6.66 0.77
CA HIS A 30 18.83 -6.51 1.64
C HIS A 30 18.83 -7.41 2.89
N SER A 31 17.72 -8.09 3.22
CA SER A 31 17.69 -9.03 4.34
C SER A 31 17.35 -10.45 3.90
N THR A 32 18.01 -11.43 4.50
CA THR A 32 17.66 -12.86 4.42
C THR A 32 16.48 -13.23 5.32
N CYS A 33 15.74 -12.23 5.82
CA CYS A 33 14.64 -12.40 6.75
C CYS A 33 13.46 -13.05 6.01
N GLN A 34 13.43 -14.38 6.03
CA GLN A 34 12.42 -15.20 5.35
C GLN A 34 11.01 -14.90 5.89
N SER A 35 10.90 -14.57 7.18
CA SER A 35 9.65 -14.13 7.80
C SER A 35 9.17 -12.79 7.24
N PHE A 36 10.07 -11.82 7.01
CA PHE A 36 9.71 -10.53 6.40
C PHE A 36 9.15 -10.69 4.99
N GLY A 37 9.77 -11.54 4.17
CA GLY A 37 9.27 -11.85 2.84
C GLY A 37 7.87 -12.48 2.84
N THR A 38 7.56 -13.33 3.81
CA THR A 38 6.21 -13.90 3.99
C THR A 38 5.21 -12.83 4.43
N TYR A 39 5.54 -12.06 5.46
CA TYR A 39 4.66 -10.99 5.95
C TYR A 39 4.35 -9.93 4.89
N CYS A 40 5.32 -9.55 4.06
CA CYS A 40 5.09 -8.61 2.96
C CYS A 40 4.19 -9.18 1.85
N LYS A 41 4.28 -10.48 1.56
CA LYS A 41 3.38 -11.13 0.59
C LYS A 41 1.95 -11.16 1.09
N ASP A 42 1.76 -11.48 2.37
CA ASP A 42 0.44 -11.49 2.99
C ASP A 42 -0.17 -10.08 2.99
N LEU A 43 0.62 -9.06 3.31
CA LEU A 43 0.20 -7.64 3.25
C LEU A 43 -0.24 -7.22 1.83
N ILE A 44 0.53 -7.60 0.80
CA ILE A 44 0.16 -7.32 -0.60
C ILE A 44 -1.12 -8.07 -0.98
N ALA A 45 -1.29 -9.32 -0.55
CA ALA A 45 -2.50 -10.10 -0.80
C ALA A 45 -3.72 -9.48 -0.11
N MET A 46 -3.56 -9.00 1.13
CA MET A 46 -4.61 -8.31 1.88
C MET A 46 -5.06 -7.00 1.22
N ILE A 47 -4.14 -6.27 0.57
CA ILE A 47 -4.47 -5.06 -0.20
C ILE A 47 -5.13 -5.39 -1.55
N LYS A 48 -4.68 -6.44 -2.25
CA LYS A 48 -5.23 -6.85 -3.56
C LYS A 48 -6.59 -7.52 -3.46
N GLU A 49 -6.80 -8.33 -2.42
CA GLU A 49 -8.03 -9.07 -2.17
C GLU A 49 -8.51 -8.86 -0.72
N PRO A 50 -8.93 -7.62 -0.38
CA PRO A 50 -9.36 -7.29 0.98
C PRO A 50 -10.57 -8.14 1.42
N HIS A 51 -11.42 -8.59 0.49
CA HIS A 51 -12.56 -9.46 0.79
C HIS A 51 -12.17 -10.84 1.36
N ALA A 52 -10.95 -11.32 1.09
CA ALA A 52 -10.43 -12.55 1.72
C ALA A 52 -10.04 -12.33 3.19
N TRP A 53 -9.98 -11.07 3.64
CA TRP A 53 -9.55 -10.64 4.97
C TRP A 53 -10.52 -9.60 5.56
N PRO A 54 -11.74 -10.01 5.95
CA PRO A 54 -12.83 -9.08 6.31
C PRO A 54 -12.47 -8.10 7.42
N SER A 55 -11.66 -8.53 8.39
CA SER A 55 -11.17 -7.67 9.48
C SER A 55 -10.29 -6.53 8.99
N PHE A 56 -9.49 -6.76 7.94
CA PHE A 56 -8.61 -5.76 7.34
C PHE A 56 -9.36 -4.88 6.34
N ALA A 57 -10.32 -5.44 5.60
CA ALA A 57 -11.17 -4.69 4.68
C ALA A 57 -11.89 -3.53 5.38
N THR A 58 -12.48 -3.78 6.55
CA THR A 58 -13.18 -2.75 7.33
C THR A 58 -12.24 -1.63 7.80
N GLU A 59 -11.00 -1.97 8.17
CA GLU A 59 -10.00 -0.98 8.57
C GLU A 59 -9.51 -0.16 7.37
N LEU A 60 -9.35 -0.80 6.20
CA LEU A 60 -8.96 -0.15 4.96
C LEU A 60 -10.06 0.82 4.47
N GLU A 61 -11.31 0.39 4.50
CA GLU A 61 -12.47 1.22 4.15
C GLU A 61 -12.57 2.47 5.03
N ARG A 62 -12.26 2.35 6.33
CA ARG A 62 -12.20 3.47 7.27
C ARG A 62 -11.08 4.46 6.96
N ILE A 63 -9.96 3.98 6.41
CA ILE A 63 -8.83 4.83 5.99
C ILE A 63 -9.14 5.52 4.66
N GLU A 64 -9.80 4.83 3.71
CA GLU A 64 -10.18 5.41 2.42
C GLU A 64 -11.32 6.45 2.53
N THR A 65 -12.12 6.40 3.60
CA THR A 65 -13.21 7.37 3.85
C THR A 65 -12.77 8.64 4.60
N LEU A 66 -11.48 8.77 4.96
CA LEU A 66 -10.86 9.99 5.52
C LEU A 66 -10.27 10.88 4.41
#